data_AF-A0A8X6EYW3-F1
#
_entry.id   AF-A0A8X6EYW3-F1
#
_cell.length_a   1.000
_cell.length_b   1.000
_cell.length_c   1.000
_cell.angle_alpha   90.00
_cell.angle_beta   90.00
_cell.angle_gamma   90.00
#
_symmetry.space_group_name_H-M   'P 1'
#
loop_
_entity.id
_entity.type
_entity.pdbx_description
1 polymer ?
#
loop_
_entity_poly.entity_id
_entity_poly.type
_entity_poly.pdbx_seq_one_letter_code
_entity_poly.pdbx_strand_id
1 'polypeptide(L)'
;MSMALDHGRTFLRYIIDLWRNQVYDGSIKENELNKKYWKYRLQYQGVCPPVRRSEKNFDIGAKYHIAAGVEYWRYFVANILQFQLHEYLVDKQDIRDQSIIAQFTRNEKLEKG
;
A
#
# COMPACT_ATOMS: atom_id res chain seq x y z
N MET A 1 4.43 -2.65 -17.62
CA MET A 1 3.15 -1.88 -17.69
C MET A 1 2.16 -2.23 -16.57
N SER A 2 2.10 -3.49 -16.10
CA SER A 2 1.17 -3.93 -15.02
C SER A 2 1.39 -3.25 -13.65
N MET A 3 2.63 -3.12 -13.15
CA MET A 3 2.87 -2.47 -11.85
C MET A 3 2.58 -0.95 -11.84
N ALA A 4 2.69 -0.28 -12.99
CA ALA A 4 2.49 1.16 -13.06
C ALA A 4 1.03 1.59 -12.88
N LEU A 5 0.07 0.73 -13.25
CA LEU A 5 -1.35 0.97 -13.00
C LEU A 5 -1.74 0.77 -11.52
N ASP A 6 -0.91 0.08 -10.74
CA ASP A 6 -1.15 -0.12 -9.31
C ASP A 6 -0.97 1.17 -8.50
N HIS A 7 -0.27 2.17 -9.03
CA HIS A 7 -0.12 3.49 -8.40
C HIS A 7 -1.47 4.15 -8.10
N GLY A 8 -2.50 3.93 -8.93
CA GLY A 8 -3.85 4.46 -8.66
C GLY A 8 -4.49 3.89 -7.39
N ARG A 9 -4.12 2.67 -6.97
CA ARG A 9 -4.61 2.05 -5.73
C ARG A 9 -3.94 2.64 -4.48
N THR A 10 -2.69 3.06 -4.59
CA THR A 10 -1.94 3.66 -3.47
C THR A 10 -2.56 4.99 -3.05
N PHE A 11 -2.90 5.86 -4.01
CA PHE A 11 -3.59 7.12 -3.71
C PHE A 11 -4.98 6.89 -3.13
N LEU A 12 -5.71 5.86 -3.58
CA LEU A 12 -7.03 5.52 -3.02
C LEU A 12 -6.93 5.13 -1.54
N ARG A 13 -5.95 4.31 -1.18
CA ARG A 13 -5.66 3.91 0.20
C ARG A 13 -5.46 5.12 1.12
N TYR A 14 -4.58 6.03 0.70
CA TYR A 14 -4.28 7.24 1.44
C TYR A 14 -5.51 8.13 1.67
N ILE A 15 -6.30 8.38 0.62
CA ILE A 15 -7.51 9.22 0.71
C ILE A 15 -8.53 8.63 1.68
N ILE A 16 -8.71 7.30 1.66
CA ILE A 16 -9.70 6.64 2.51
C ILE A 16 -9.31 6.76 3.98
N ASP A 17 -8.04 6.51 4.32
CA ASP A 17 -7.57 6.65 5.71
C ASP A 17 -7.60 8.12 6.16
N LEU A 18 -7.21 9.07 5.29
CA LEU A 18 -7.29 10.51 5.60
C LEU A 18 -8.73 10.95 5.89
N TRP A 19 -9.68 10.56 5.04
CA TRP A 19 -11.10 10.86 5.23
C TRP A 19 -11.61 10.23 6.53
N ARG A 20 -11.24 8.97 6.80
CA ARG A 20 -11.68 8.24 8.00
C ARG A 20 -11.18 8.90 9.28
N ASN A 21 -9.90 9.28 9.32
CA ASN A 21 -9.32 9.98 10.46
C ASN A 21 -10.03 11.31 10.73
N GLN A 22 -10.35 12.06 9.67
CA GLN A 22 -11.05 13.34 9.79
C GLN A 22 -12.54 13.22 10.14
N VAL A 23 -13.14 12.06 9.91
CA VAL A 23 -14.47 11.76 10.46
C VAL A 23 -14.36 11.49 11.96
N TYR A 24 -13.33 10.74 12.39
CA TYR A 24 -13.14 10.43 13.80
C TYR A 24 -12.68 11.61 14.65
N ASP A 25 -11.89 12.53 14.10
CA ASP A 25 -11.48 13.76 14.81
C ASP A 25 -12.55 14.87 14.78
N GLY A 26 -13.65 14.68 14.04
CA GLY A 26 -14.76 15.64 13.92
C GLY A 26 -14.56 16.76 12.90
N SER A 27 -13.45 16.79 12.15
CA SER A 27 -13.19 17.77 11.09
C SER A 27 -14.16 17.66 9.92
N ILE A 28 -14.70 16.46 9.67
CA ILE A 28 -15.77 16.21 8.70
C ILE A 28 -17.06 15.97 9.46
N LYS A 29 -18.03 16.87 9.24
CA LYS A 29 -19.39 16.73 9.78
C LYS A 29 -20.16 15.66 9.02
N GLU A 30 -21.14 15.06 9.68
CA GLU A 30 -22.01 14.02 9.10
C GLU A 30 -22.73 14.48 7.82
N ASN A 31 -23.03 15.78 7.70
CA ASN A 31 -23.66 16.37 6.52
C ASN A 31 -22.68 16.77 5.40
N GLU A 32 -21.41 16.36 5.48
CA GLU A 32 -20.40 16.63 4.44
C GLU A 32 -19.56 15.38 4.08
N LEU A 33 -19.98 14.20 4.54
CA LEU A 33 -19.27 12.94 4.36
C LEU A 33 -18.96 12.67 2.89
N ASN A 34 -19.97 12.71 2.04
CA ASN A 34 -19.84 12.33 0.64
C ASN A 34 -19.16 13.43 -0.18
N LYS A 35 -19.49 14.70 0.10
CA LYS A 35 -18.83 15.87 -0.52
C LYS A 35 -17.33 15.87 -0.26
N LYS A 36 -16.89 15.61 0.98
CA LYS A 36 -15.46 15.54 1.34
C LYS A 36 -14.77 14.39 0.64
N TYR A 37 -15.40 13.22 0.57
CA TYR A 37 -14.87 12.08 -0.18
C TYR A 37 -14.61 12.42 -1.65
N TRP A 38 -15.61 12.98 -2.35
CA TRP A 38 -15.46 13.36 -3.76
C TRP A 38 -14.46 14.51 -3.97
N LYS A 39 -14.35 15.45 -3.02
CA LYS A 39 -13.31 16.48 -3.04
C LYS A 39 -11.92 15.85 -3.05
N TYR A 40 -11.67 14.84 -2.22
CA TYR A 40 -10.37 14.15 -2.19
C TYR A 40 -10.13 13.28 -3.43
N ARG A 41 -11.15 12.60 -3.94
CA ARG A 41 -11.05 11.87 -5.22
C ARG A 41 -10.65 12.79 -6.37
N LEU A 42 -11.20 14.00 -6.41
CA LEU A 42 -10.83 14.99 -7.41
C LEU A 42 -9.40 15.52 -7.19
N GLN A 43 -9.06 15.89 -5.95
CA GLN A 43 -7.77 16.50 -5.64
C GLN A 43 -6.58 15.55 -5.86
N TYR A 44 -6.70 14.29 -5.43
CA TYR A 44 -5.58 13.35 -5.41
C TYR A 44 -5.60 12.34 -6.56
N GLN A 45 -6.74 12.11 -7.22
CA GLN A 45 -6.84 11.17 -8.34
C GLN A 45 -7.31 11.83 -9.64
N GLY A 46 -7.76 13.09 -9.61
CA GLY A 46 -8.34 13.76 -10.77
C GLY A 46 -9.68 13.17 -11.22
N VAL A 47 -10.39 12.42 -10.34
CA VAL A 47 -11.64 11.73 -10.70
C VAL A 47 -12.84 12.46 -10.10
N CYS A 48 -13.86 12.69 -10.92
CA CYS A 48 -15.15 13.24 -10.53
C CYS A 48 -16.27 12.19 -10.63
N PRO A 49 -17.39 12.36 -9.90
CA PRO A 49 -18.52 11.46 -10.03
C PRO A 49 -19.20 11.66 -11.40
N PRO A 50 -19.61 10.57 -12.10
CA PRO A 50 -20.27 10.69 -13.41
C PRO A 50 -21.70 11.25 -13.33
N VAL A 51 -22.29 11.26 -12.13
CA VAL A 51 -23.64 11.73 -11.86
C VAL A 51 -23.59 12.61 -10.62
N ARG A 52 -24.47 13.63 -10.55
CA ARG A 52 -24.58 14.50 -9.38
C ARG A 52 -24.84 13.66 -8.12
N ARG A 53 -23.98 13.81 -7.13
CA ARG A 53 -24.10 13.16 -5.82
C ARG A 53 -24.61 14.15 -4.78
N SER A 54 -25.27 13.60 -3.77
CA SER A 54 -25.73 14.33 -2.59
C SER A 54 -25.25 13.61 -1.32
N GLU A 55 -25.51 14.21 -0.17
CA GLU A 55 -25.24 13.58 1.14
C GLU A 55 -26.25 12.47 1.49
N LYS A 56 -27.31 12.30 0.69
CA LYS A 56 -28.14 11.09 0.75
C LYS A 56 -27.40 9.85 0.22
N ASN A 57 -26.28 10.06 -0.48
CA ASN A 57 -25.44 8.99 -0.99
C ASN A 57 -24.22 8.82 -0.08
N PHE A 58 -23.79 7.58 0.13
CA PHE A 58 -22.61 7.27 0.94
C PHE A 58 -21.63 6.41 0.12
N ASP A 59 -20.97 7.04 -0.85
CA ASP A 59 -20.23 6.33 -1.91
C ASP A 59 -18.96 5.66 -1.38
N ILE A 60 -18.37 6.25 -0.34
CA ILE A 60 -17.23 5.65 0.33
C ILE A 60 -17.61 4.37 1.09
N GLY A 61 -18.86 4.26 1.55
CA GLY A 61 -19.39 3.05 2.19
C GLY A 61 -19.49 1.85 1.25
N ALA A 62 -19.52 2.07 -0.07
CA ALA A 62 -19.46 0.99 -1.06
C ALA A 62 -18.07 0.32 -1.15
N LYS A 63 -17.07 0.80 -0.40
CA LYS A 63 -15.77 0.13 -0.26
C LYS A 63 -15.80 -0.83 0.92
N TYR A 64 -15.48 -2.10 0.64
CA TYR A 64 -15.44 -3.19 1.63
C TYR A 64 -14.76 -2.79 2.94
N HIS A 65 -13.57 -2.18 2.86
CA HIS A 65 -12.80 -1.77 4.04
C HIS A 65 -13.53 -0.77 4.93
N ILE A 66 -14.31 0.15 4.38
CA ILE A 66 -15.13 1.08 5.18
C ILE A 66 -16.32 0.35 5.79
N ALA A 67 -17.05 -0.44 4.99
CA ALA A 67 -18.22 -1.19 5.46
C ALA A 67 -17.89 -2.22 6.55
N ALA A 68 -16.77 -2.94 6.39
CA ALA A 68 -16.31 -3.96 7.33
C ALA A 68 -15.45 -3.38 8.47
N GLY A 69 -15.30 -2.06 8.54
CA GLY A 69 -14.58 -1.40 9.63
C GLY A 69 -13.05 -1.51 9.56
N VAL A 70 -12.49 -2.05 8.48
CA VAL A 70 -11.11 -2.51 8.42
C VAL A 70 -10.14 -1.46 7.83
N GLU A 71 -9.02 -1.18 8.49
CA GLU A 71 -8.10 -0.09 8.15
C GLU A 71 -7.25 -0.37 6.89
N TYR A 72 -6.85 0.69 6.18
CA TYR A 72 -5.96 0.57 5.01
C TYR A 72 -4.46 0.70 5.36
N TRP A 73 -4.11 1.25 6.52
CA TRP A 73 -2.72 1.44 6.98
C TRP A 73 -1.85 0.19 6.91
N ARG A 74 -2.41 -0.99 7.23
CA ARG A 74 -1.71 -2.28 7.15
C ARG A 74 -1.10 -2.58 5.79
N TYR A 75 -1.69 -2.08 4.70
CA TYR A 75 -1.13 -2.33 3.38
C TYR A 75 0.04 -1.41 3.06
N PHE A 76 0.06 -0.21 3.63
CA PHE A 76 1.22 0.67 3.54
C PHE A 76 2.42 0.04 4.24
N VAL A 77 2.22 -0.46 5.47
CA VAL A 77 3.25 -1.18 6.22
C VAL A 77 3.67 -2.46 5.51
N ALA A 78 2.72 -3.26 5.02
CA ALA A 78 3.02 -4.50 4.29
C ALA A 78 3.85 -4.23 3.02
N ASN A 79 3.57 -3.15 2.30
CA ASN A 79 4.36 -2.79 1.11
C ASN A 79 5.81 -2.44 1.47
N ILE A 80 6.05 -1.65 2.52
CA ILE A 80 7.42 -1.36 2.98
C ILE A 80 8.13 -2.65 3.40
N LEU A 81 7.45 -3.45 4.22
CA LEU A 81 8.01 -4.69 4.74
C LEU A 81 8.30 -5.69 3.62
N GLN A 82 7.46 -5.76 2.58
CA GLN A 82 7.68 -6.61 1.42
C GLN A 82 9.02 -6.32 0.75
N PHE A 83 9.36 -5.04 0.54
CA PHE A 83 10.64 -4.68 -0.08
C PHE A 83 11.82 -4.93 0.86
N GLN A 84 11.68 -4.61 2.15
CA GLN A 84 12.73 -4.87 3.16
C GLN A 84 13.05 -6.36 3.30
N LEU A 85 12.01 -7.21 3.34
CA LEU A 85 12.18 -8.66 3.40
C LEU A 85 12.76 -9.21 2.10
N HIS A 86 12.31 -8.71 0.94
CA HIS A 86 12.85 -9.13 -0.34
C HIS A 86 14.35 -8.81 -0.45
N GLU A 87 14.76 -7.59 -0.11
CA GLU A 87 16.17 -7.18 -0.11
C GLU A 87 17.01 -8.07 0.82
N TYR A 88 16.54 -8.27 2.06
CA TYR A 88 17.25 -9.10 3.03
C TYR A 88 17.38 -10.56 2.58
N LEU A 89 16.33 -11.15 2.02
CA LEU A 89 16.36 -12.53 1.55
C LEU A 89 17.32 -12.72 0.38
N VAL A 90 17.36 -11.76 -0.55
CA VAL A 90 18.30 -11.78 -1.68
C VAL A 90 19.75 -11.63 -1.21
N ASP A 91 20.03 -10.69 -0.29
CA ASP A 91 21.36 -10.49 0.29
C ASP A 91 21.86 -11.75 1.03
N LYS A 92 21.00 -12.37 1.85
CA LYS A 92 21.35 -13.61 2.55
C LYS A 92 21.60 -14.79 1.63
N GLN A 93 20.90 -14.85 0.49
CA GLN A 93 21.13 -15.88 -0.51
C GLN A 93 22.49 -15.70 -1.19
N ASP A 94 22.85 -14.48 -1.58
CA ASP A 94 24.15 -14.17 -2.20
C ASP A 94 25.32 -14.46 -1.23
N ILE A 95 25.21 -14.04 0.03
CA ILE A 95 26.22 -14.37 1.06
C ILE A 95 26.37 -15.88 1.24
N ARG A 96 25.25 -16.63 1.22
CA ARG A 96 25.29 -18.09 1.35
C ARG A 96 25.99 -18.72 0.14
N ASP A 97 25.69 -18.28 -1.06
CA ASP A 97 26.28 -18.82 -2.29
C ASP A 97 27.79 -18.53 -2.37
N GLN A 98 28.21 -17.31 -1.99
CA GLN A 98 29.63 -16.96 -1.88
C GLN A 98 30.36 -17.81 -0.83
N SER A 99 29.72 -18.09 0.31
CA SER A 99 30.31 -18.94 1.35
C SER A 99 30.53 -20.39 0.89
N ILE A 100 29.60 -20.94 0.10
CA ILE A 100 29.69 -22.28 -0.48
C ILE A 100 30.84 -22.33 -1.49
N ILE A 101 30.93 -21.34 -2.38
CA ILE A 101 32.02 -21.25 -3.38
C ILE A 101 33.40 -21.13 -2.69
N ALA A 102 33.50 -20.32 -1.63
CA ALA A 102 34.73 -20.15 -0.88
C ALA A 102 35.19 -21.45 -0.18
N GLN A 103 34.26 -22.22 0.39
CA GLN A 103 34.56 -23.52 0.99
C GLN A 103 35.01 -24.54 -0.05
N PHE A 104 34.33 -24.61 -1.20
CA PHE A 104 34.69 -25.53 -2.29
C PHE A 104 36.11 -25.23 -2.82
N THR A 105 36.41 -23.96 -3.07
CA THR A 105 37.74 -23.51 -3.55
C THR A 105 38.85 -23.79 -2.52
N ARG A 106 38.55 -23.64 -1.21
CA ARG A 106 39.50 -23.96 -0.14
C ARG A 106 39.80 -25.46 -0.10
N ASN A 107 38.79 -26.31 -0.23
CA ASN A 107 38.96 -27.76 -0.18
C ASN A 107 39.75 -28.27 -1.41
N GLU A 108 39.48 -27.72 -2.61
CA GLU A 108 40.22 -28.10 -3.82
C GLU A 108 41.71 -27.74 -3.75
N LYS A 109 42.07 -26.63 -3.06
CA LYS A 109 43.47 -26.27 -2.80
C LYS A 109 44.17 -27.20 -1.80
N LEU A 110 43.43 -27.76 -0.84
CA LEU A 110 43.98 -28.69 0.15
C LEU A 110 44.20 -30.09 -0.43
N GLU A 111 43.43 -30.50 -1.45
CA GLU A 111 43.61 -31.80 -2.12
C GLU A 111 44.74 -31.79 -3.18
N LYS A 112 45.17 -30.61 -3.63
CA LYS A 112 46.20 -30.44 -4.68
C LYS A 112 47.58 -30.01 -4.14
N GLY A 113 47.76 -29.92 -2.83
CA GLY A 113 49.03 -29.63 -2.15
C GLY A 113 49.52 -30.81 -1.34
#